data_AF-A0A5C5FPB5-F1
#
_entry.id   AF-A0A5C5FPB5-F1
#
_cell.length_a   1.000
_cell.length_b   1.000
_cell.length_c   1.000
_cell.angle_alpha   90.00
_cell.angle_beta   90.00
_cell.angle_gamma   90.00
#
_symmetry.space_group_name_H-M   'P 1'
#
loop_
_entity.id
_entity.type
_entity.pdbx_description
1 polymer ?
#
loop_
_entity_poly.entity_id
_entity_poly.type
_entity_poly.pdbx_seq_one_letter_code
_entity_poly.pdbx_strand_id
1 'polypeptide(L)'
;MDEALHWVTNEARTLVAPSDDDEVTLSLHPPPPPLLRASPLGLFVRRTALSFAQLEFSQTLEWWGAFERWCDGDAAAAEGKRRREGPDFARARLQQDYHAARELVRTFVPAGQRDPTAQQALLHLALIEHEDGGYDAARLALDEATQVARTVGDSGCLSACASLRLRLDAADPSPSAGRTPRPRARPARDSPHDLLWDVARRCASDPHAPLPALFAQLVRARAARQERAFPHAHAAAKNDPPGRGATPAAAGKGRGGDEGEGDFEAGWHAVAGGLWDAMGIAPLSRVHDALALSLLDRALPASTWDTRLSVLALPASAWDTRLSVLARRAAHLARSENRPAAARRVLLGAPMPPYTRLTTAATTSHLSHLSSHSPQRLSALLTLLDERLAASGAAEDAARGLAELEEAWGPVLALEEGEGRQGEIVLRAREARVRGLVVARGEDAPHQELLAELRAIADGYLSLSRPRDAQRALLGAAKLADHLAATASPSPPATGAWTSTRDELAERWLALERGGEGERARELERRERVGRVAALVERAVGAAAGR
;
A
#
# COMPACT_ATOMS: atom_id res chain seq x y z
N MET A 1 -40.37 -21.71 -9.23
CA MET A 1 -39.09 -22.07 -9.84
C MET A 1 -39.22 -22.19 -11.35
N ASP A 2 -40.06 -23.11 -11.85
CA ASP A 2 -40.17 -23.40 -13.30
C ASP A 2 -40.52 -22.19 -14.16
N GLU A 3 -41.48 -21.34 -13.76
CA GLU A 3 -41.83 -20.12 -14.53
C GLU A 3 -40.69 -19.09 -14.58
N ALA A 4 -39.98 -18.88 -13.47
CA ALA A 4 -38.88 -17.91 -13.40
C ALA A 4 -37.65 -18.40 -14.19
N LEU A 5 -37.33 -19.69 -14.10
CA LEU A 5 -36.26 -20.30 -14.89
C LEU A 5 -36.61 -20.27 -16.38
N HIS A 6 -37.85 -20.61 -16.73
CA HIS A 6 -38.36 -20.52 -18.09
C HIS A 6 -38.25 -19.09 -18.65
N TRP A 7 -38.61 -18.09 -17.85
CA TRP A 7 -38.45 -16.69 -18.24
C TRP A 7 -36.99 -16.33 -18.53
N VAL A 8 -36.06 -16.68 -17.63
CA VAL A 8 -34.63 -16.38 -17.79
C VAL A 8 -34.01 -17.12 -18.99
N THR A 9 -34.41 -18.37 -19.24
CA THR A 9 -33.81 -19.16 -20.32
C THR A 9 -34.43 -18.88 -21.68
N ASN A 10 -35.74 -18.61 -21.74
CA ASN A 10 -36.50 -18.53 -22.99
C ASN A 10 -36.96 -17.11 -23.30
N GLU A 11 -37.57 -16.40 -22.36
CA GLU A 11 -38.10 -15.04 -22.62
C GLU A 11 -37.03 -13.96 -22.60
N ALA A 12 -36.04 -14.03 -21.72
CA ALA A 12 -34.96 -13.04 -21.71
C ALA A 12 -34.15 -13.03 -23.02
N ARG A 13 -34.13 -14.17 -23.75
CA ARG A 13 -33.51 -14.27 -25.08
C ARG A 13 -34.31 -13.55 -26.16
N THR A 14 -35.63 -13.46 -26.05
CA THR A 14 -36.46 -12.77 -27.05
C THR A 14 -36.35 -11.24 -26.96
N LEU A 15 -35.77 -10.73 -25.86
CA LEU A 15 -35.46 -9.30 -25.70
C LEU A 15 -34.36 -8.80 -26.64
N VAL A 16 -33.54 -9.70 -27.20
CA VAL A 16 -32.40 -9.36 -28.07
C VAL A 16 -32.51 -10.12 -29.39
N ALA A 17 -32.20 -9.46 -30.52
CA ALA A 17 -32.21 -10.11 -31.83
C ALA A 17 -31.25 -11.32 -31.90
N PRO A 18 -31.69 -12.48 -32.43
CA PRO A 18 -30.90 -13.71 -32.47
C PRO A 18 -29.72 -13.64 -33.45
N SER A 19 -29.80 -12.82 -34.50
CA SER A 19 -28.69 -12.51 -35.40
C SER A 19 -28.65 -11.03 -35.78
N ASP A 20 -27.53 -10.59 -36.39
CA ASP A 20 -27.38 -9.23 -36.90
C ASP A 20 -28.31 -9.01 -38.12
N ASP A 21 -28.55 -10.06 -38.92
CA ASP A 21 -29.50 -10.03 -40.04
C ASP A 21 -30.96 -9.93 -39.55
N ASP A 22 -31.27 -10.57 -38.41
CA ASP A 22 -32.55 -10.46 -37.73
C ASP A 22 -32.75 -9.07 -37.12
N GLU A 23 -31.68 -8.40 -36.68
CA GLU A 23 -31.78 -7.02 -36.17
C GLU A 23 -32.23 -6.04 -37.27
N VAL A 24 -31.77 -6.23 -38.50
CA VAL A 24 -32.17 -5.43 -39.66
C VAL A 24 -33.60 -5.76 -40.11
N THR A 25 -33.99 -7.04 -40.13
CA THR A 25 -35.34 -7.45 -40.52
C THR A 25 -36.40 -7.15 -39.45
N LEU A 26 -36.08 -7.28 -38.17
CA LEU A 26 -36.97 -6.93 -37.06
C LEU A 26 -37.12 -5.42 -36.87
N SER A 27 -36.17 -4.61 -37.36
CA SER A 27 -36.33 -3.16 -37.44
C SER A 27 -37.44 -2.73 -38.40
N LEU A 28 -37.89 -3.63 -39.30
CA LEU A 28 -38.91 -3.38 -40.31
C LEU A 28 -40.29 -3.94 -39.93
N HIS A 29 -40.39 -4.82 -38.93
CA HIS A 29 -41.66 -5.42 -38.47
C HIS A 29 -41.98 -5.04 -37.01
N PRO A 30 -43.11 -4.35 -36.74
CA PRO A 30 -43.52 -4.05 -35.38
C PRO A 30 -44.15 -5.26 -34.66
N PRO A 31 -43.86 -5.47 -33.37
CA PRO A 31 -42.97 -4.67 -32.52
C PRO A 31 -41.49 -5.10 -32.66
N PRO A 32 -40.55 -4.15 -32.84
CA PRO A 32 -39.13 -4.48 -32.84
C PRO A 32 -38.70 -5.02 -31.46
N PRO A 33 -37.68 -5.89 -31.39
CA PRO A 33 -37.13 -6.34 -30.12
C PRO A 33 -36.68 -5.13 -29.29
N PRO A 34 -36.89 -5.15 -27.97
CA PRO A 34 -36.69 -3.98 -27.13
C PRO A 34 -35.21 -3.59 -27.01
N LEU A 35 -34.26 -4.51 -27.25
CA LEU A 35 -32.83 -4.25 -27.10
C LEU A 35 -32.04 -4.55 -28.38
N LEU A 36 -31.27 -3.55 -28.81
CA LEU A 36 -30.26 -3.70 -29.86
C LEU A 36 -29.16 -4.67 -29.40
N ARG A 37 -28.71 -5.53 -30.31
CA ARG A 37 -27.74 -6.60 -30.04
C ARG A 37 -26.35 -6.07 -29.73
N ALA A 38 -25.99 -4.96 -30.37
CA ALA A 38 -24.73 -4.26 -30.15
C ALA A 38 -24.77 -3.31 -28.93
N SER A 39 -25.95 -3.08 -28.34
CA SER A 39 -26.04 -2.26 -27.14
C SER A 39 -25.33 -2.95 -25.96
N PRO A 40 -24.78 -2.19 -25.00
CA PRO A 40 -24.17 -2.76 -23.80
C PRO A 40 -25.11 -3.72 -23.05
N LEU A 41 -26.42 -3.39 -23.02
CA LEU A 41 -27.43 -4.21 -22.36
C LEU A 41 -27.75 -5.49 -23.16
N GLY A 42 -27.84 -5.40 -24.49
CA GLY A 42 -27.99 -6.58 -25.36
C GLY A 42 -26.80 -7.54 -25.28
N LEU A 43 -25.57 -7.00 -25.22
CA LEU A 43 -24.37 -7.80 -24.98
C LEU A 43 -24.37 -8.49 -23.62
N PHE A 44 -24.83 -7.79 -22.57
CA PHE A 44 -24.98 -8.36 -21.23
C PHE A 44 -25.98 -9.52 -21.23
N VAL A 45 -27.20 -9.31 -21.74
CA VAL A 45 -28.26 -10.34 -21.80
C VAL A 45 -27.78 -11.57 -22.58
N ARG A 46 -27.12 -11.37 -23.74
CA ARG A 46 -26.57 -12.47 -24.54
C ARG A 46 -25.48 -13.24 -23.79
N ARG A 47 -24.55 -12.53 -23.14
CA ARG A 47 -23.47 -13.17 -22.37
C ARG A 47 -24.04 -13.98 -21.21
N THR A 48 -25.05 -13.45 -20.51
CA THR A 48 -25.72 -14.13 -19.41
C THR A 48 -26.48 -15.36 -19.92
N ALA A 49 -27.23 -15.24 -21.01
CA ALA A 49 -27.97 -16.35 -21.61
C ALA A 49 -27.05 -17.48 -22.14
N LEU A 50 -25.88 -17.13 -22.68
CA LEU A 50 -24.84 -18.10 -23.07
C LEU A 50 -24.20 -18.77 -21.84
N SER A 51 -23.87 -17.99 -20.81
CA SER A 51 -23.30 -18.53 -19.58
C SER A 51 -24.27 -19.50 -18.91
N PHE A 52 -25.56 -19.17 -18.88
CA PHE A 52 -26.61 -20.02 -18.32
C PHE A 52 -26.82 -21.30 -19.12
N ALA A 53 -26.72 -21.23 -20.46
CA ALA A 53 -26.83 -22.39 -21.34
C ALA A 53 -25.68 -23.40 -21.17
N GLN A 54 -24.54 -22.94 -20.64
CA GLN A 54 -23.37 -23.77 -20.39
C GLN A 54 -23.37 -24.40 -19.00
N LEU A 55 -24.31 -24.03 -18.13
CA LEU A 55 -24.42 -24.61 -16.79
C LEU A 55 -24.93 -26.05 -16.88
N GLU A 56 -24.26 -26.95 -16.16
CA GLU A 56 -24.83 -28.26 -15.87
C GLU A 56 -26.05 -28.12 -14.94
N PHE A 57 -26.95 -29.10 -14.96
CA PHE A 57 -28.16 -29.07 -14.12
C PHE A 57 -27.85 -28.88 -12.62
N SER A 58 -26.77 -29.49 -12.12
CA SER A 58 -26.27 -29.30 -10.75
C SER A 58 -25.89 -27.84 -10.48
N GLN A 59 -25.17 -27.21 -11.40
CA GLN A 59 -24.74 -25.82 -11.30
C GLN A 59 -25.93 -24.85 -11.40
N THR A 60 -26.95 -25.18 -12.21
CA THR A 60 -28.20 -24.42 -12.29
C THR A 60 -28.96 -24.45 -10.96
N LEU A 61 -29.01 -25.61 -10.29
CA LEU A 61 -29.61 -25.72 -8.95
C LEU A 61 -28.82 -24.93 -7.90
N GLU A 62 -27.49 -24.98 -7.92
CA GLU A 62 -26.65 -24.17 -7.04
C GLU A 62 -26.86 -22.66 -7.26
N TRP A 63 -26.92 -22.22 -8.51
CA TRP A 63 -27.21 -20.85 -8.87
C TRP A 63 -28.59 -20.41 -8.37
N TRP A 64 -29.62 -21.25 -8.55
CA TRP A 64 -30.97 -20.97 -8.08
C TRP A 64 -31.03 -20.84 -6.55
N GLY A 65 -30.38 -21.75 -5.81
CA GLY A 65 -30.30 -21.66 -4.35
C GLY A 65 -29.50 -20.46 -3.85
N ALA A 66 -28.53 -19.96 -4.63
CA ALA A 66 -27.88 -18.69 -4.33
C ALA A 66 -28.80 -17.49 -4.62
N PHE A 67 -29.58 -17.55 -5.70
CA PHE A 67 -30.56 -16.52 -6.06
C PHE A 67 -31.68 -16.39 -5.01
N GLU A 68 -32.23 -17.51 -4.51
CA GLU A 68 -33.23 -17.49 -3.43
C GLU A 68 -32.68 -16.83 -2.16
N ARG A 69 -31.49 -17.24 -1.71
CA ARG A 69 -30.82 -16.61 -0.55
C ARG A 69 -30.59 -15.12 -0.75
N TRP A 70 -30.22 -14.71 -1.96
CA TRP A 70 -30.06 -13.29 -2.28
C TRP A 70 -31.39 -12.53 -2.17
N CYS A 71 -32.49 -13.09 -2.69
CA CYS A 71 -33.82 -12.53 -2.54
C CYS A 71 -34.25 -12.42 -1.07
N ASP A 72 -33.80 -13.35 -0.22
CA ASP A 72 -34.01 -13.33 1.23
C ASP A 72 -33.12 -12.32 1.98
N GLY A 73 -32.26 -11.58 1.27
CA GLY A 73 -31.40 -10.54 1.84
C GLY A 73 -30.02 -11.04 2.31
N ASP A 74 -29.63 -12.28 1.97
CA ASP A 74 -28.26 -12.76 2.21
C ASP A 74 -27.29 -12.04 1.25
N ALA A 75 -26.66 -10.96 1.73
CA ALA A 75 -25.68 -10.20 0.98
C ALA A 75 -24.48 -11.06 0.53
N ALA A 76 -24.15 -12.13 1.28
CA ALA A 76 -23.08 -13.06 0.91
C ALA A 76 -23.45 -13.96 -0.29
N ALA A 77 -24.73 -14.12 -0.58
CA ALA A 77 -25.20 -14.80 -1.78
C ALA A 77 -25.18 -13.90 -3.03
N ALA A 78 -25.32 -12.57 -2.85
CA ALA A 78 -25.20 -11.56 -3.91
C ALA A 78 -23.78 -11.50 -4.49
N GLU A 79 -22.80 -11.62 -3.59
CA GLU A 79 -21.38 -11.67 -3.88
C GLU A 79 -21.04 -13.09 -4.35
N GLY A 80 -21.67 -13.51 -5.46
CA GLY A 80 -21.48 -14.84 -6.02
C GLY A 80 -20.00 -15.17 -6.13
N LYS A 81 -19.66 -16.47 -6.10
CA LYS A 81 -18.32 -17.03 -6.35
C LYS A 81 -17.79 -16.66 -7.75
N ARG A 82 -17.66 -15.37 -8.07
CA ARG A 82 -16.49 -14.89 -8.79
C ARG A 82 -15.34 -15.15 -7.84
N ARG A 83 -14.91 -16.42 -7.80
CA ARG A 83 -13.54 -16.79 -7.53
C ARG A 83 -12.72 -16.01 -8.56
N ARG A 84 -12.49 -14.74 -8.26
CA ARG A 84 -11.29 -14.09 -8.69
C ARG A 84 -10.25 -14.92 -7.93
N GLU A 85 -9.61 -15.86 -8.60
CA GLU A 85 -8.47 -16.60 -8.02
C GLU A 85 -7.19 -15.72 -8.06
N GLY A 86 -7.26 -14.54 -8.71
CA GLY A 86 -6.25 -13.48 -8.68
C GLY A 86 -6.08 -12.64 -7.39
N PRO A 87 -7.12 -12.26 -6.62
CA PRO A 87 -7.00 -11.48 -5.39
C PRO A 87 -6.33 -12.23 -4.25
N ASP A 88 -6.32 -13.55 -4.19
CA ASP A 88 -5.69 -14.20 -3.03
C ASP A 88 -4.18 -14.00 -3.05
N PHE A 89 -3.55 -14.07 -4.23
CA PHE A 89 -2.13 -13.74 -4.38
C PHE A 89 -1.86 -12.25 -4.14
N ALA A 90 -2.63 -11.36 -4.78
CA ALA A 90 -2.46 -9.92 -4.61
C ALA A 90 -2.72 -9.49 -3.15
N ARG A 91 -3.68 -10.11 -2.47
CA ARG A 91 -4.02 -9.88 -1.07
C ARG A 91 -2.94 -10.42 -0.14
N ALA A 92 -2.43 -11.62 -0.38
CA ALA A 92 -1.31 -12.17 0.40
C ALA A 92 -0.07 -11.25 0.29
N ARG A 93 0.22 -10.75 -0.93
CA ARG A 93 1.30 -9.79 -1.17
C ARG A 93 1.05 -8.45 -0.47
N LEU A 94 -0.17 -7.90 -0.58
CA LEU A 94 -0.56 -6.67 0.13
C LEU A 94 -0.49 -6.81 1.66
N GLN A 95 -0.78 -8.01 2.18
CA GLN A 95 -0.67 -8.34 3.61
C GLN A 95 0.78 -8.63 4.05
N GLN A 96 1.73 -8.65 3.11
CA GLN A 96 3.11 -9.08 3.32
C GLN A 96 3.19 -10.49 3.93
N ASP A 97 2.22 -11.35 3.61
CA ASP A 97 2.26 -12.77 3.97
C ASP A 97 2.99 -13.54 2.88
N TYR A 98 4.32 -13.46 2.92
CA TYR A 98 5.21 -14.06 1.93
C TYR A 98 5.08 -15.58 1.87
N HIS A 99 4.77 -16.23 2.99
CA HIS A 99 4.52 -17.67 3.03
C HIS A 99 3.23 -18.02 2.27
N ALA A 100 2.13 -17.31 2.54
CA ALA A 100 0.88 -17.53 1.82
C ALA A 100 1.05 -17.20 0.32
N ALA A 101 1.73 -16.11 -0.03
CA ALA A 101 1.98 -15.74 -1.42
C ALA A 101 2.81 -16.81 -2.15
N ARG A 102 3.84 -17.37 -1.50
CA ARG A 102 4.69 -18.43 -2.04
C ARG A 102 3.95 -19.75 -2.23
N GLU A 103 3.13 -20.15 -1.25
CA GLU A 103 2.29 -21.35 -1.37
C GLU A 103 1.24 -21.17 -2.46
N LEU A 104 0.62 -19.98 -2.56
CA LEU A 104 -0.28 -19.65 -3.66
C LEU A 104 0.43 -19.82 -5.00
N VAL A 105 1.60 -19.20 -5.20
CA VAL A 105 2.46 -19.34 -6.41
C VAL A 105 2.78 -20.80 -6.74
N ARG A 106 3.02 -21.64 -5.73
CA ARG A 106 3.26 -23.09 -5.92
C ARG A 106 2.00 -23.85 -6.34
N THR A 107 0.83 -23.43 -5.88
CA THR A 107 -0.46 -24.04 -6.21
C THR A 107 -1.05 -23.58 -7.55
N PHE A 108 -0.46 -22.61 -8.27
CA PHE A 108 -0.89 -22.07 -9.58
C PHE A 108 -0.82 -23.08 -10.78
N VAL A 109 -1.02 -24.38 -10.57
CA VAL A 109 -1.01 -25.42 -11.61
C VAL A 109 -2.41 -25.52 -12.28
N PRO A 110 -2.51 -25.78 -13.61
CA PRO A 110 -3.50 -25.14 -14.49
C PRO A 110 -4.84 -25.89 -14.47
N ALA A 111 -5.83 -25.35 -13.77
CA ALA A 111 -7.20 -25.82 -13.86
C ALA A 111 -7.96 -25.05 -14.97
N GLY A 112 -7.50 -25.20 -16.21
CA GLY A 112 -8.34 -25.08 -17.40
C GLY A 112 -8.94 -23.71 -17.75
N GLN A 113 -8.57 -22.59 -17.11
CA GLN A 113 -9.33 -21.34 -17.30
C GLN A 113 -8.47 -20.08 -17.47
N ARG A 114 -7.94 -19.84 -18.68
CA ARG A 114 -7.24 -18.56 -19.05
C ARG A 114 -6.32 -18.02 -17.94
N ASP A 115 -5.61 -18.94 -17.30
CA ASP A 115 -4.80 -18.69 -16.11
C ASP A 115 -3.48 -18.00 -16.45
N PRO A 116 -2.86 -17.30 -15.48
CA PRO A 116 -1.53 -16.76 -15.61
C PRO A 116 -0.55 -17.88 -16.00
N THR A 117 0.15 -17.62 -17.09
CA THR A 117 1.06 -18.57 -17.73
C THR A 117 2.19 -19.00 -16.77
N ALA A 118 2.72 -20.22 -16.91
CA ALA A 118 3.79 -20.73 -16.04
C ALA A 118 5.00 -19.78 -15.92
N GLN A 119 5.33 -19.05 -17.00
CA GLN A 119 6.38 -18.03 -16.96
C GLN A 119 6.06 -16.84 -16.03
N GLN A 120 4.79 -16.45 -15.90
CA GLN A 120 4.37 -15.37 -14.99
C GLN A 120 4.42 -15.80 -13.53
N ALA A 121 4.06 -17.05 -13.22
CA ALA A 121 4.17 -17.61 -11.87
C ALA A 121 5.64 -17.64 -11.40
N LEU A 122 6.55 -18.11 -12.25
CA LEU A 122 7.99 -18.11 -11.95
C LEU A 122 8.56 -16.69 -11.81
N LEU A 123 8.11 -15.74 -12.63
CA LEU A 123 8.48 -14.34 -12.49
C LEU A 123 7.99 -13.75 -11.14
N HIS A 124 6.77 -14.08 -10.72
CA HIS A 124 6.24 -13.64 -9.43
C HIS A 124 6.98 -14.27 -8.25
N LEU A 125 7.38 -15.55 -8.36
CA LEU A 125 8.26 -16.18 -7.36
C LEU A 125 9.59 -15.44 -7.25
N ALA A 126 10.21 -15.11 -8.39
CA ALA A 126 11.46 -14.35 -8.41
C ALA A 126 11.32 -12.95 -7.78
N LEU A 127 10.16 -12.30 -7.96
CA LEU A 127 9.86 -11.02 -7.29
C LEU A 127 9.76 -11.18 -5.78
N ILE A 128 9.04 -12.21 -5.29
CA ILE A 128 8.91 -12.47 -3.84
C ILE A 128 10.27 -12.74 -3.21
N GLU A 129 11.07 -13.63 -3.81
CA GLU A 129 12.40 -13.95 -3.30
C GLU A 129 13.35 -12.73 -3.37
N HIS A 130 13.15 -11.82 -4.34
CA HIS A 130 13.88 -10.55 -4.40
C HIS A 130 13.48 -9.59 -3.27
N GLU A 131 12.19 -9.47 -2.99
CA GLU A 131 11.64 -8.65 -1.89
C GLU A 131 12.09 -9.19 -0.52
N ASP A 132 12.18 -10.52 -0.35
CA ASP A 132 12.67 -11.19 0.87
C ASP A 132 14.20 -11.12 1.05
N GLY A 133 14.95 -10.63 0.05
CA GLY A 133 16.41 -10.60 0.06
C GLY A 133 17.07 -11.95 -0.24
N GLY A 134 16.30 -12.95 -0.65
CA GLY A 134 16.75 -14.25 -1.15
C GLY A 134 17.30 -14.16 -2.59
N TYR A 135 18.33 -13.34 -2.82
CA TYR A 135 18.80 -12.99 -4.17
C TYR A 135 19.25 -14.20 -5.01
N ASP A 136 19.84 -15.22 -4.40
CA ASP A 136 20.23 -16.46 -5.10
C ASP A 136 19.01 -17.25 -5.58
N ALA A 137 17.98 -17.39 -4.73
CA ALA A 137 16.73 -18.05 -5.10
C ALA A 137 15.98 -17.27 -6.18
N ALA A 138 15.96 -15.94 -6.05
CA ALA A 138 15.37 -15.05 -7.05
C ALA A 138 16.06 -15.20 -8.42
N ARG A 139 17.40 -15.31 -8.45
CA ARG A 139 18.16 -15.53 -9.70
C ARG A 139 17.84 -16.86 -10.36
N LEU A 140 17.73 -17.94 -9.58
CA LEU A 140 17.37 -19.27 -10.09
C LEU A 140 15.96 -19.26 -10.71
N ALA A 141 14.98 -18.74 -9.97
CA ALA A 141 13.60 -18.63 -10.45
C ALA A 141 13.51 -17.75 -11.72
N LEU A 142 14.31 -16.68 -11.79
CA LEU A 142 14.35 -15.78 -12.94
C LEU A 142 15.02 -16.39 -14.19
N ASP A 143 16.07 -17.18 -14.00
CA ASP A 143 16.72 -17.94 -15.08
C ASP A 143 15.72 -18.94 -15.69
N GLU A 144 14.94 -19.63 -14.85
CA GLU A 144 13.89 -20.56 -15.27
C GLU A 144 12.74 -19.84 -15.97
N ALA A 145 12.23 -18.74 -15.40
CA ALA A 145 11.20 -17.89 -16.02
C ALA A 145 11.62 -17.41 -17.41
N THR A 146 12.88 -16.98 -17.55
CA THR A 146 13.45 -16.53 -18.83
C THR A 146 13.50 -17.67 -19.86
N GLN A 147 13.85 -18.89 -19.43
CA GLN A 147 13.88 -20.05 -20.31
C GLN A 147 12.48 -20.40 -20.82
N VAL A 148 11.48 -20.46 -19.92
CA VAL A 148 10.08 -20.76 -20.29
C VAL A 148 9.50 -19.66 -21.18
N ALA A 149 9.76 -18.39 -20.87
CA ALA A 149 9.30 -17.27 -21.69
C ALA A 149 9.91 -17.29 -23.09
N ARG A 150 11.18 -17.73 -23.26
CA ARG A 150 11.79 -17.93 -24.59
C ARG A 150 11.15 -19.07 -25.37
N THR A 151 10.81 -20.17 -24.69
CA THR A 151 10.16 -21.31 -25.36
C THR A 151 8.75 -20.96 -25.83
N VAL A 152 8.03 -20.14 -25.06
CA VAL A 152 6.67 -19.68 -25.40
C VAL A 152 6.68 -18.50 -26.37
N GLY A 153 7.79 -17.73 -26.44
CA GLY A 153 7.88 -16.52 -27.24
C GLY A 153 7.21 -15.29 -26.59
N ASP A 154 7.04 -15.29 -25.26
CA ASP A 154 6.40 -14.19 -24.52
C ASP A 154 7.38 -13.02 -24.33
N SER A 155 7.34 -12.08 -25.27
CA SER A 155 8.19 -10.89 -25.25
C SER A 155 7.94 -9.97 -24.05
N GLY A 156 6.71 -9.97 -23.51
CA GLY A 156 6.34 -9.19 -22.33
C GLY A 156 7.04 -9.71 -21.08
N CYS A 157 6.89 -11.01 -20.81
CA CYS A 157 7.56 -11.69 -19.70
C CYS A 157 9.08 -11.61 -19.82
N LEU A 158 9.65 -11.75 -21.02
CA LEU A 158 11.10 -11.59 -21.24
C LEU A 158 11.60 -10.18 -20.89
N SER A 159 10.85 -9.14 -21.22
CA SER A 159 11.22 -7.77 -20.85
C SER A 159 11.17 -7.56 -19.34
N ALA A 160 10.16 -8.13 -18.66
CA ALA A 160 10.03 -8.07 -17.20
C ALA A 160 11.14 -8.87 -16.50
N CYS A 161 11.51 -10.03 -17.03
CA CYS A 161 12.64 -10.81 -16.53
C CYS A 161 13.96 -10.05 -16.66
N ALA A 162 14.19 -9.38 -17.80
CA ALA A 162 15.37 -8.56 -18.02
C ALA A 162 15.43 -7.35 -17.04
N SER A 163 14.29 -6.68 -16.84
CA SER A 163 14.13 -5.59 -15.86
C SER A 163 14.48 -6.05 -14.45
N LEU A 164 13.86 -7.13 -13.97
CA LEU A 164 14.12 -7.65 -12.62
C LEU A 164 15.57 -8.09 -12.44
N ARG A 165 16.20 -8.64 -13.48
CA ARG A 165 17.61 -9.02 -13.43
C ARG A 165 18.54 -7.83 -13.24
N LEU A 166 18.27 -6.71 -13.94
CA LEU A 166 19.03 -5.47 -13.74
C LEU A 166 18.91 -4.96 -12.30
N ARG A 167 17.72 -5.10 -11.68
CA ARG A 167 17.49 -4.72 -10.28
C ARG A 167 18.23 -5.64 -9.31
N LEU A 168 18.18 -6.96 -9.54
CA LEU A 168 18.92 -7.95 -8.76
C LEU A 168 20.43 -7.72 -8.82
N ASP A 169 20.98 -7.51 -10.01
CA ASP A 169 22.43 -7.28 -10.20
C ASP A 169 22.91 -5.97 -9.54
N ALA A 170 22.02 -4.98 -9.40
CA ALA A 170 22.33 -3.75 -8.68
C ALA A 170 22.20 -3.87 -7.15
N ALA A 171 21.22 -4.65 -6.67
CA ALA A 171 20.98 -4.87 -5.25
C ALA A 171 22.05 -5.77 -4.63
N ASP A 172 22.41 -6.84 -5.33
CA ASP A 172 23.46 -7.75 -4.93
C ASP A 172 24.45 -7.97 -6.09
N PRO A 173 25.53 -7.18 -6.17
CA PRO A 173 26.63 -7.42 -7.10
C PRO A 173 27.47 -8.62 -6.63
N SER A 174 26.87 -9.67 -6.09
CA SER A 174 27.58 -10.89 -5.73
C SER A 174 28.26 -11.46 -6.97
N PRO A 175 29.58 -11.70 -6.92
CA PRO A 175 30.33 -12.34 -7.98
C PRO A 175 30.06 -13.84 -7.91
N SER A 176 28.85 -14.27 -8.28
CA SER A 176 28.56 -15.70 -8.42
C SER A 176 29.41 -16.28 -9.55
N ALA A 177 30.58 -16.77 -9.14
CA ALA A 177 31.56 -17.65 -9.76
C ALA A 177 31.41 -17.92 -11.27
N GLY A 178 32.29 -17.32 -12.07
CA GLY A 178 32.71 -17.89 -13.36
C GLY A 178 31.87 -17.57 -14.60
N ARG A 179 30.70 -16.91 -14.47
CA ARG A 179 30.04 -16.33 -15.64
C ARG A 179 30.77 -15.05 -16.01
N THR A 180 31.65 -15.12 -17.02
CA THR A 180 32.27 -13.91 -17.60
C THR A 180 31.17 -12.90 -17.89
N PRO A 181 31.34 -11.62 -17.49
CA PRO A 181 30.36 -10.59 -17.79
C PRO A 181 30.26 -10.51 -19.30
N ARG A 182 29.20 -11.11 -19.84
CA ARG A 182 28.95 -11.09 -21.27
C ARG A 182 28.88 -9.61 -21.64
N PRO A 183 29.75 -9.10 -22.52
CA PRO A 183 29.76 -7.68 -22.84
C PRO A 183 28.34 -7.31 -23.23
N ARG A 184 27.80 -6.29 -22.54
CA ARG A 184 26.44 -5.77 -22.76
C ARG A 184 26.34 -5.38 -24.23
N ALA A 185 25.90 -6.32 -25.08
CA ALA A 185 25.38 -5.98 -26.39
C ALA A 185 24.24 -5.02 -26.08
N ARG A 186 24.45 -3.75 -26.46
CA ARG A 186 23.59 -2.60 -26.19
C ARG A 186 22.13 -3.08 -26.33
N PRO A 187 21.37 -3.22 -25.22
CA PRO A 187 20.09 -3.90 -25.31
C PRO A 187 19.17 -3.06 -26.19
N ALA A 188 18.54 -3.74 -27.13
CA ALA A 188 17.43 -3.20 -27.88
C ALA A 188 16.37 -2.73 -26.86
N ARG A 189 16.18 -1.41 -26.79
CA ARG A 189 15.08 -0.71 -26.13
C ARG A 189 14.96 -0.99 -24.63
N ASP A 190 15.81 -0.34 -23.83
CA ASP A 190 15.61 -0.18 -22.39
C ASP A 190 14.13 0.09 -22.08
N SER A 191 13.56 -0.66 -21.14
CA SER A 191 12.17 -0.42 -20.73
C SER A 191 12.07 1.01 -20.17
N PRO A 192 11.01 1.79 -20.49
CA PRO A 192 10.79 3.10 -19.89
C PRO A 192 10.86 3.06 -18.35
N HIS A 193 10.34 1.99 -17.75
CA HIS A 193 10.39 1.78 -16.30
C HIS A 193 11.81 1.50 -15.77
N ASP A 194 12.67 0.86 -16.56
CA ASP A 194 14.07 0.60 -16.17
C ASP A 194 14.87 1.89 -16.18
N LEU A 195 14.62 2.76 -17.17
CA LEU A 195 15.23 4.08 -17.23
C LEU A 195 14.82 4.95 -16.04
N LEU A 196 13.53 4.94 -15.66
CA LEU A 196 13.05 5.63 -14.47
C LEU A 196 13.71 5.11 -13.20
N TRP A 197 13.74 3.79 -13.03
CA TRP A 197 14.36 3.16 -11.88
C TRP A 197 15.86 3.46 -11.80
N ASP A 198 16.59 3.43 -12.92
CA ASP A 198 18.01 3.78 -12.96
C ASP A 198 18.27 5.23 -12.55
N VAL A 199 17.42 6.17 -12.99
CA VAL A 199 17.51 7.58 -12.58
C VAL A 199 17.30 7.71 -11.08
N ALA A 200 16.21 7.14 -10.55
CA ALA A 200 15.90 7.17 -9.12
C ALA A 200 17.03 6.57 -8.28
N ARG A 201 17.56 5.41 -8.69
CA ARG A 201 18.68 4.75 -8.02
C ARG A 201 19.93 5.62 -8.00
N ARG A 202 20.27 6.27 -9.12
CA ARG A 202 21.44 7.15 -9.21
C ARG A 202 21.29 8.39 -8.35
N CYS A 203 20.10 9.01 -8.34
CA CYS A 203 19.80 10.13 -7.44
C CYS A 203 20.02 9.73 -5.98
N ALA A 204 19.59 8.54 -5.58
CA ALA A 204 19.74 8.06 -4.21
C ALA A 204 21.19 7.63 -3.85
N SER A 205 21.92 7.03 -4.80
CA SER A 205 23.24 6.43 -4.55
C SER A 205 24.40 7.42 -4.68
N ASP A 206 24.27 8.41 -5.56
CA ASP A 206 25.34 9.36 -5.87
C ASP A 206 24.81 10.80 -5.86
N PRO A 207 24.97 11.52 -4.73
CA PRO A 207 24.58 12.93 -4.61
C PRO A 207 25.30 13.86 -5.59
N HIS A 208 26.41 13.40 -6.19
CA HIS A 208 27.23 14.17 -7.13
C HIS A 208 27.02 13.74 -8.58
N ALA A 209 26.07 12.85 -8.85
CA ALA A 209 25.74 12.46 -10.21
C ALA A 209 25.39 13.72 -11.05
N PRO A 210 25.92 13.84 -12.27
CA PRO A 210 25.70 15.04 -13.08
C PRO A 210 24.22 15.15 -13.46
N LEU A 211 23.54 16.14 -12.85
CA LEU A 211 22.11 16.40 -13.06
C LEU A 211 21.69 16.43 -14.54
N PRO A 212 22.43 17.05 -15.48
CA PRO A 212 22.05 17.03 -16.89
C PRO A 212 21.93 15.61 -17.48
N ALA A 213 22.76 14.68 -17.03
CA ALA A 213 22.70 13.29 -17.48
C ALA A 213 21.45 12.57 -16.94
N LEU A 214 21.06 12.85 -15.70
CA LEU A 214 19.85 12.28 -15.09
C LEU A 214 18.58 12.82 -15.75
N PHE A 215 18.53 14.13 -16.03
CA PHE A 215 17.43 14.74 -16.80
C PHE A 215 17.32 14.16 -18.21
N ALA A 216 18.45 13.98 -18.91
CA ALA A 216 18.45 13.36 -20.24
C ALA A 216 17.89 11.92 -20.19
N GLN A 217 18.20 11.16 -19.15
CA GLN A 217 17.64 9.81 -18.95
C GLN A 217 16.14 9.83 -18.63
N LEU A 218 15.69 10.77 -17.78
CA LEU A 218 14.27 10.95 -17.45
C LEU A 218 13.44 11.31 -18.70
N VAL A 219 13.94 12.22 -19.55
CA VAL A 219 13.30 12.58 -20.82
C VAL A 219 13.31 11.41 -21.79
N ARG A 220 14.42 10.66 -21.86
CA ARG A 220 14.52 9.45 -22.68
C ARG A 220 13.53 8.37 -22.25
N ALA A 221 13.26 8.22 -20.95
CA ALA A 221 12.24 7.30 -20.44
C ALA A 221 10.86 7.67 -20.98
N ARG A 222 10.51 8.95 -20.96
CA ARG A 222 9.24 9.46 -21.49
C ARG A 222 9.12 9.29 -23.00
N ALA A 223 10.18 9.61 -23.74
CA ALA A 223 10.22 9.40 -25.19
C ALA A 223 10.04 7.91 -25.55
N ALA A 224 10.74 7.02 -24.85
CA ALA A 224 10.62 5.57 -25.06
C ALA A 224 9.20 5.05 -24.76
N ARG A 225 8.48 5.66 -23.81
CA ARG A 225 7.06 5.33 -23.55
C ARG A 225 6.16 5.82 -24.68
N GLN A 226 6.37 7.05 -25.16
CA GLN A 226 5.59 7.64 -26.26
C GLN A 226 5.77 6.86 -27.57
N GLU A 227 6.99 6.46 -27.91
CA GLU A 227 7.26 5.62 -29.09
C GLU A 227 6.54 4.27 -29.03
N ARG A 228 6.37 3.71 -27.83
CA ARG A 228 5.61 2.45 -27.63
C ARG A 228 4.10 2.67 -27.69
N ALA A 229 3.60 3.80 -27.20
CA ALA A 229 2.17 4.14 -27.24
C ALA A 229 1.70 4.52 -28.66
N PHE A 230 2.56 5.20 -29.42
CA PHE A 230 2.28 5.66 -30.78
C PHE A 230 3.39 5.19 -31.73
N PRO A 231 3.41 3.89 -32.11
CA PRO A 231 4.37 3.42 -33.10
C PRO A 231 4.17 4.21 -34.40
N HIS A 232 5.19 4.99 -34.80
CA HIS A 232 5.11 5.82 -36.00
C HIS A 232 4.72 4.96 -37.21
N ALA A 233 3.53 5.20 -37.76
CA ALA A 233 2.98 4.47 -38.91
C ALA A 233 3.83 4.57 -40.20
N HIS A 234 4.85 5.43 -40.22
CA HIS A 234 5.61 5.78 -41.41
C HIS A 234 6.68 4.77 -41.86
N ALA A 235 6.94 3.69 -41.11
CA ALA A 235 7.94 2.69 -41.51
C ALA A 235 7.41 1.56 -42.43
N ALA A 236 6.09 1.36 -42.52
CA ALA A 236 5.50 0.24 -43.27
C ALA A 236 5.27 0.54 -44.77
N ALA A 237 5.36 1.81 -45.20
CA ALA A 237 4.84 2.21 -46.51
C ALA A 237 5.85 2.22 -47.68
N LYS A 238 7.05 1.62 -47.57
CA LYS A 238 8.08 1.76 -48.61
C LYS A 238 8.57 0.51 -49.35
N ASN A 239 8.17 -0.71 -48.98
CA ASN A 239 8.73 -1.91 -49.62
C ASN A 239 7.73 -2.95 -50.16
N ASP A 240 6.42 -2.71 -50.16
CA ASP A 240 5.50 -3.65 -50.81
C ASP A 240 5.35 -3.35 -52.31
N PRO A 241 5.68 -4.32 -53.21
CA PRO A 241 5.42 -4.17 -54.63
C PRO A 241 3.90 -4.13 -54.90
N PRO A 242 3.42 -3.28 -55.82
CA PRO A 242 2.01 -3.18 -56.14
C PRO A 242 1.57 -4.45 -56.89
N GLY A 243 0.88 -5.39 -56.23
CA GLY A 243 0.43 -6.58 -56.97
C GLY A 243 -0.34 -7.70 -56.27
N ARG A 244 -0.58 -7.66 -54.96
CA ARG A 244 -1.46 -8.68 -54.33
C ARG A 244 -2.54 -8.03 -53.50
N GLY A 245 -3.79 -8.24 -53.94
CA GLY A 245 -4.99 -7.87 -53.19
C GLY A 245 -4.99 -8.59 -51.86
N ALA A 246 -4.57 -7.88 -50.81
CA ALA A 246 -4.75 -8.30 -49.44
C ALA A 246 -6.09 -7.72 -48.97
N THR A 247 -7.01 -8.60 -48.59
CA THR A 247 -8.21 -8.26 -47.85
C THR A 247 -7.82 -7.54 -46.54
N PRO A 248 -8.59 -6.54 -46.09
CA PRO A 248 -8.31 -5.85 -44.84
C PRO A 248 -8.62 -6.78 -43.66
N ALA A 249 -7.65 -7.62 -43.31
CA ALA A 249 -7.69 -8.40 -42.08
C ALA A 249 -7.55 -7.42 -40.90
N ALA A 250 -8.68 -7.19 -40.24
CA ALA A 250 -8.84 -6.78 -38.85
C ALA A 250 -7.60 -6.13 -38.22
N ALA A 251 -7.45 -4.82 -38.41
CA ALA A 251 -6.66 -3.99 -37.51
C ALA A 251 -7.26 -4.14 -36.11
N GLY A 252 -6.68 -5.04 -35.32
CA GLY A 252 -7.08 -5.33 -33.95
C GLY A 252 -7.10 -4.03 -33.17
N LYS A 253 -8.31 -3.58 -32.85
CA LYS A 253 -8.59 -2.41 -32.03
C LYS A 253 -8.02 -2.71 -30.64
N GLY A 254 -6.75 -2.36 -30.41
CA GLY A 254 -6.03 -2.52 -29.15
C GLY A 254 -6.68 -1.67 -28.07
N ARG A 255 -7.75 -2.20 -27.47
CA ARG A 255 -8.56 -1.53 -26.45
C ARG A 255 -8.04 -1.73 -25.03
N GLY A 256 -6.78 -2.17 -24.87
CA GLY A 256 -6.16 -2.46 -23.58
C GLY A 256 -5.18 -1.40 -23.08
N GLY A 257 -5.28 -0.14 -23.54
CA GLY A 257 -4.22 0.86 -23.39
C GLY A 257 -4.23 1.74 -22.14
N ASP A 258 -5.32 1.82 -21.38
CA ASP A 258 -5.50 2.91 -20.40
C ASP A 258 -4.98 2.57 -18.99
N GLU A 259 -5.08 1.30 -18.57
CA GLU A 259 -4.76 0.91 -17.19
C GLU A 259 -3.25 1.04 -16.84
N GLY A 260 -2.36 1.04 -17.83
CA GLY A 260 -0.91 1.21 -17.63
C GLY A 260 -0.37 2.62 -17.89
N GLU A 261 -1.24 3.59 -18.21
CA GLU A 261 -0.81 4.97 -18.47
C GLU A 261 -0.60 5.74 -17.15
N GLY A 262 -1.51 5.57 -16.19
CA GLY A 262 -1.43 6.21 -14.87
C GLY A 262 -0.18 5.82 -14.08
N ASP A 263 0.15 4.52 -14.04
CA ASP A 263 1.28 4.01 -13.25
C ASP A 263 2.64 4.54 -13.74
N PHE A 264 2.83 4.62 -15.06
CA PHE A 264 4.06 5.16 -15.63
C PHE A 264 4.19 6.66 -15.36
N GLU A 265 3.13 7.44 -15.63
CA GLU A 265 3.17 8.90 -15.42
C GLU A 265 3.35 9.24 -13.94
N ALA A 266 2.69 8.50 -13.03
CA ALA A 266 2.91 8.63 -11.60
C ALA A 266 4.38 8.36 -11.21
N GLY A 267 4.96 7.26 -11.70
CA GLY A 267 6.37 6.94 -11.49
C GLY A 267 7.30 8.01 -12.07
N TRP A 268 7.00 8.55 -13.26
CA TRP A 268 7.77 9.62 -13.89
C TRP A 268 7.76 10.90 -13.04
N HIS A 269 6.59 11.30 -12.55
CA HIS A 269 6.45 12.45 -11.66
C HIS A 269 7.18 12.24 -10.34
N ALA A 270 7.16 11.03 -9.76
CA ALA A 270 7.90 10.71 -8.54
C ALA A 270 9.41 10.89 -8.71
N VAL A 271 9.98 10.34 -9.78
CA VAL A 271 11.42 10.46 -10.08
C VAL A 271 11.80 11.90 -10.39
N ALA A 272 10.94 12.63 -11.11
CA ALA A 272 11.14 14.06 -11.36
C ALA A 272 11.11 14.87 -10.05
N GLY A 273 10.19 14.57 -9.13
CA GLY A 273 10.12 15.19 -7.80
C GLY A 273 11.44 15.03 -7.04
N GLY A 274 11.94 13.79 -6.93
CA GLY A 274 13.23 13.52 -6.30
C GLY A 274 14.42 14.22 -6.96
N LEU A 275 14.39 14.43 -8.29
CA LEU A 275 15.41 15.23 -8.99
C LEU A 275 15.33 16.73 -8.64
N TRP A 276 14.12 17.29 -8.57
CA TRP A 276 13.92 18.69 -8.19
C TRP A 276 14.33 18.94 -6.73
N ASP A 277 14.04 17.98 -5.84
CA ASP A 277 14.48 18.02 -4.45
C ASP A 277 16.01 17.96 -4.32
N ALA A 278 16.66 17.07 -5.07
CA ALA A 278 18.13 16.99 -5.12
C ALA A 278 18.79 18.29 -5.61
N MET A 279 18.08 19.12 -6.38
CA MET A 279 18.53 20.45 -6.78
C MET A 279 18.21 21.56 -5.77
N GLY A 280 17.54 21.24 -4.67
CA GLY A 280 17.09 22.20 -3.66
C GLY A 280 15.84 23.00 -4.07
N ILE A 281 15.09 22.56 -5.09
CA ILE A 281 13.90 23.25 -5.58
C ILE A 281 12.63 22.59 -5.00
N ALA A 282 12.45 22.75 -3.69
CA ALA A 282 11.36 22.15 -2.92
C ALA A 282 9.93 22.45 -3.45
N PRO A 283 9.61 23.64 -4.02
CA PRO A 283 8.27 23.88 -4.57
C PRO A 283 7.96 22.98 -5.77
N LEU A 284 8.92 22.76 -6.67
CA LEU A 284 8.72 21.90 -7.84
C LEU A 284 8.66 20.42 -7.45
N SER A 285 9.46 19.98 -6.47
CA SER A 285 9.33 18.63 -5.91
C SER A 285 7.89 18.40 -5.44
N ARG A 286 7.36 19.30 -4.60
CA ARG A 286 6.00 19.18 -4.06
C ARG A 286 4.92 19.14 -5.13
N VAL A 287 5.05 19.94 -6.20
CA VAL A 287 4.12 19.88 -7.34
C VAL A 287 4.19 18.52 -8.03
N HIS A 288 5.38 17.99 -8.26
CA HIS A 288 5.55 16.67 -8.87
C HIS A 288 5.04 15.53 -7.98
N ASP A 289 5.26 15.60 -6.66
CA ASP A 289 4.72 14.63 -5.70
C ASP A 289 3.19 14.67 -5.67
N ALA A 290 2.60 15.86 -5.67
CA ALA A 290 1.15 16.03 -5.74
C ALA A 290 0.56 15.48 -7.06
N LEU A 291 1.24 15.70 -8.19
CA LEU A 291 0.82 15.16 -9.48
C LEU A 291 0.90 13.62 -9.49
N ALA A 292 1.99 13.04 -8.99
CA ALA A 292 2.14 11.60 -8.87
C ALA A 292 1.02 10.98 -8.03
N LEU A 293 0.71 11.57 -6.87
CA LEU A 293 -0.39 11.12 -6.01
C LEU A 293 -1.75 11.25 -6.71
N SER A 294 -2.01 12.36 -7.39
CA SER A 294 -3.28 12.60 -8.08
C SER A 294 -3.53 11.62 -9.23
N LEU A 295 -2.46 11.17 -9.91
CA LEU A 295 -2.55 10.17 -10.96
C LEU A 295 -2.82 8.78 -10.39
N LEU A 296 -2.22 8.45 -9.25
CA LEU A 296 -2.49 7.18 -8.55
C LEU A 296 -3.89 7.15 -7.95
N ASP A 297 -4.43 8.27 -7.49
CA ASP A 297 -5.81 8.35 -7.00
C ASP A 297 -6.84 8.12 -8.12
N ARG A 298 -6.48 8.44 -9.37
CA ARG A 298 -7.32 8.17 -10.55
C ARG A 298 -7.19 6.73 -11.05
N ALA A 299 -6.01 6.12 -10.91
CA ALA A 299 -5.74 4.74 -11.32
C ALA A 299 -6.12 3.76 -10.19
N LEU A 300 -7.39 3.31 -10.17
CA LEU A 300 -7.99 2.23 -9.35
C LEU A 300 -7.35 2.01 -7.93
N PRO A 301 -8.07 2.29 -6.84
CA PRO A 301 -7.51 2.42 -5.48
C PRO A 301 -6.88 1.16 -4.82
N ALA A 302 -6.89 0.00 -5.47
CA ALA A 302 -6.48 -1.28 -4.84
C ALA A 302 -5.16 -1.87 -5.36
N SER A 303 -4.70 -1.54 -6.59
CA SER A 303 -3.52 -2.19 -7.21
C SER A 303 -2.24 -1.34 -7.21
N THR A 304 -2.32 -0.07 -6.84
CA THR A 304 -1.23 0.91 -7.03
C THR A 304 -0.57 1.38 -5.73
N TRP A 305 -0.87 0.69 -4.62
CA TRP A 305 -0.41 1.06 -3.29
C TRP A 305 1.11 1.09 -3.14
N ASP A 306 1.82 0.11 -3.71
CA ASP A 306 3.29 0.05 -3.71
C ASP A 306 3.90 1.30 -4.38
N THR A 307 3.29 1.76 -5.48
CA THR A 307 3.71 2.98 -6.19
C THR A 307 3.44 4.23 -5.36
N ARG A 308 2.28 4.29 -4.69
CA ARG A 308 1.92 5.40 -3.80
C ARG A 308 2.87 5.51 -2.62
N LEU A 309 3.22 4.38 -2.00
CA LEU A 309 4.22 4.32 -0.94
C LEU A 309 5.60 4.72 -1.45
N SER A 310 5.98 4.32 -2.66
CA SER A 310 7.26 4.70 -3.26
C SER A 310 7.35 6.22 -3.51
N VAL A 311 6.27 6.85 -3.99
CA VAL A 311 6.14 8.31 -4.14
C VAL A 311 6.30 9.01 -2.79
N LEU A 312 5.61 8.51 -1.76
CA LEU A 312 5.68 9.08 -0.40
C LEU A 312 7.02 8.80 0.31
N ALA A 313 7.75 7.75 -0.09
CA ALA A 313 9.04 7.38 0.48
C ALA A 313 10.20 8.21 -0.06
N LEU A 314 10.10 8.68 -1.30
CA LEU A 314 11.15 9.46 -1.96
C LEU A 314 11.55 10.70 -1.15
N PRO A 315 10.62 11.54 -0.65
CA PRO A 315 10.93 12.65 0.27
C PRO A 315 11.46 12.16 1.62
N ALA A 316 11.04 10.97 2.06
CA ALA A 316 11.47 10.39 3.33
C ALA A 316 12.92 9.85 3.30
N SER A 317 13.56 9.75 2.12
CA SER A 317 14.95 9.30 1.98
C SER A 317 15.98 10.23 2.64
N ALA A 318 15.63 11.50 2.91
CA ALA A 318 16.43 12.39 3.75
C ALA A 318 16.66 11.81 5.17
N TRP A 319 15.74 10.97 5.67
CA TRP A 319 15.84 10.27 6.96
C TRP A 319 16.74 9.05 6.92
N ASP A 320 16.97 8.47 5.74
CA ASP A 320 17.81 7.28 5.54
C ASP A 320 19.29 7.59 5.84
N THR A 321 19.69 8.86 5.74
CA THR A 321 20.97 9.36 6.22
C THR A 321 21.16 9.16 7.73
N ARG A 322 20.09 9.26 8.54
CA ARG A 322 20.16 9.04 10.00
C ARG A 322 20.14 7.56 10.38
N LEU A 323 19.34 6.74 9.68
CA LEU A 323 19.33 5.28 9.85
C LEU A 323 20.63 4.64 9.40
N SER A 324 21.22 5.08 8.29
CA SER A 324 22.54 4.63 7.84
C SER A 324 23.67 5.06 8.79
N VAL A 325 23.53 6.17 9.52
CA VAL A 325 24.46 6.56 10.60
C VAL A 325 24.28 5.65 11.83
N LEU A 326 23.05 5.31 12.21
CA LEU A 326 22.79 4.37 13.31
C LEU A 326 23.25 2.93 12.99
N ALA A 327 23.05 2.47 11.75
CA ALA A 327 23.55 1.19 11.26
C ALA A 327 25.08 1.16 11.20
N ARG A 328 25.73 2.24 10.73
CA ARG A 328 27.19 2.39 10.78
C ARG A 328 27.72 2.39 12.22
N ARG A 329 27.00 3.02 13.16
CA ARG A 329 27.33 3.02 14.60
C ARG A 329 27.14 1.65 15.24
N ALA A 330 26.06 0.94 14.94
CA ALA A 330 25.85 -0.44 15.40
C ALA A 330 26.94 -1.38 14.85
N ALA A 331 27.29 -1.24 13.57
CA ALA A 331 28.36 -2.02 12.95
C ALA A 331 29.76 -1.66 13.49
N HIS A 332 29.99 -0.39 13.88
CA HIS A 332 31.21 0.05 14.57
C HIS A 332 31.29 -0.54 15.98
N LEU A 333 30.20 -0.50 16.76
CA LEU A 333 30.12 -1.11 18.10
C LEU A 333 30.32 -2.64 18.06
N ALA A 334 29.81 -3.29 17.02
CA ALA A 334 30.02 -4.72 16.80
C ALA A 334 31.47 -5.06 16.43
N ARG A 335 32.10 -4.25 15.55
CA ARG A 335 33.42 -4.57 14.97
C ARG A 335 34.61 -4.04 15.76
N SER A 336 34.55 -2.82 16.28
CA SER A 336 35.69 -2.18 16.95
C SER A 336 35.69 -2.39 18.46
N GLU A 337 34.51 -2.43 19.09
CA GLU A 337 34.38 -2.57 20.54
C GLU A 337 34.06 -4.01 20.98
N ASN A 338 33.84 -4.93 20.03
CA ASN A 338 33.44 -6.33 20.28
C ASN A 338 32.21 -6.42 21.22
N ARG A 339 31.23 -5.52 21.04
CA ARG A 339 30.01 -5.43 21.87
C ARG A 339 28.75 -5.79 21.06
N PRO A 340 28.57 -7.06 20.66
CA PRO A 340 27.44 -7.49 19.85
C PRO A 340 26.09 -7.29 20.56
N ALA A 341 26.04 -7.41 21.90
CA ALA A 341 24.82 -7.16 22.66
C ALA A 341 24.41 -5.67 22.70
N ALA A 342 25.37 -4.74 22.62
CA ALA A 342 25.10 -3.31 22.53
C ALA A 342 24.66 -2.93 21.12
N ALA A 343 25.32 -3.46 20.08
CA ALA A 343 24.89 -3.31 18.69
C ALA A 343 23.47 -3.86 18.47
N ARG A 344 23.18 -5.03 19.05
CA ARG A 344 21.84 -5.65 19.01
C ARG A 344 20.80 -4.85 19.79
N ARG A 345 21.16 -4.20 20.91
CA ARG A 345 20.27 -3.26 21.62
C ARG A 345 20.01 -1.96 20.84
N VAL A 346 21.02 -1.46 20.13
CA VAL A 346 20.86 -0.30 19.23
C VAL A 346 19.95 -0.65 18.05
N LEU A 347 20.03 -1.87 17.52
CA LEU A 347 19.19 -2.34 16.41
C LEU A 347 17.77 -2.76 16.85
N LEU A 348 17.62 -3.45 18.00
CA LEU A 348 16.32 -3.88 18.53
C LEU A 348 15.55 -2.75 19.25
N GLY A 349 16.27 -1.74 19.75
CA GLY A 349 15.69 -0.52 20.30
C GLY A 349 15.54 0.59 19.27
N ALA A 350 15.99 0.38 18.03
CA ALA A 350 15.68 1.30 16.95
C ALA A 350 14.18 1.20 16.68
N PRO A 351 13.41 2.29 16.81
CA PRO A 351 12.03 2.29 16.34
C PRO A 351 12.04 1.83 14.87
N MET A 352 11.03 1.04 14.48
CA MET A 352 10.87 0.65 13.08
C MET A 352 11.07 1.89 12.19
N PRO A 353 11.78 1.78 11.04
CA PRO A 353 11.98 2.91 10.15
C PRO A 353 10.65 3.64 9.94
N PRO A 354 10.61 4.99 10.00
CA PRO A 354 9.38 5.75 9.81
C PRO A 354 8.65 5.33 8.54
N TYR A 355 9.39 5.00 7.48
CA TYR A 355 8.86 4.40 6.27
C TYR A 355 8.11 3.09 6.51
N THR A 356 8.71 2.12 7.22
CA THR A 356 8.04 0.86 7.57
C THR A 356 6.79 1.11 8.41
N ARG A 357 6.84 2.04 9.37
CA ARG A 357 5.66 2.40 10.20
C ARG A 357 4.56 3.05 9.39
N LEU A 358 4.90 3.99 8.51
CA LEU A 358 3.96 4.64 7.59
C LEU A 358 3.35 3.61 6.64
N THR A 359 4.16 2.76 6.02
CA THR A 359 3.71 1.68 5.15
C THR A 359 2.78 0.73 5.89
N THR A 360 3.17 0.20 7.05
CA THR A 360 2.33 -0.70 7.84
C THR A 360 1.03 -0.03 8.27
N ALA A 361 1.08 1.21 8.78
CA ALA A 361 -0.11 1.95 9.20
C ALA A 361 -1.05 2.22 8.03
N ALA A 362 -0.51 2.64 6.90
CA ALA A 362 -1.30 3.01 5.74
C ALA A 362 -1.89 1.76 5.03
N THR A 363 -1.15 0.66 4.96
CA THR A 363 -1.67 -0.66 4.54
C THR A 363 -2.75 -1.16 5.49
N THR A 364 -2.56 -1.06 6.80
CA THR A 364 -3.58 -1.46 7.80
C THR A 364 -4.84 -0.61 7.66
N SER A 365 -4.69 0.69 7.40
CA SER A 365 -5.81 1.61 7.18
C SER A 365 -6.60 1.20 5.93
N HIS A 366 -5.91 0.92 4.81
CA HIS A 366 -6.56 0.45 3.59
C HIS A 366 -7.30 -0.88 3.79
N LEU A 367 -6.64 -1.88 4.40
CA LEU A 367 -7.25 -3.19 4.67
C LEU A 367 -8.43 -3.09 5.64
N SER A 368 -8.37 -2.18 6.60
CA SER A 368 -9.48 -1.92 7.52
C SER A 368 -10.67 -1.23 6.84
N HIS A 369 -10.41 -0.39 5.83
CA HIS A 369 -11.44 0.24 5.00
C HIS A 369 -12.17 -0.82 4.17
N LEU A 370 -11.45 -1.83 3.67
CA LEU A 370 -12.03 -2.94 2.92
C LEU A 370 -12.80 -3.93 3.80
N SER A 371 -12.42 -4.09 5.07
CA SER A 371 -12.99 -5.07 5.99
C SER A 371 -14.08 -4.51 6.91
N SER A 372 -14.40 -3.22 6.83
CA SER A 372 -15.35 -2.52 7.71
C SER A 372 -15.03 -2.66 9.22
N HIS A 373 -13.78 -2.97 9.58
CA HIS A 373 -13.36 -3.14 10.98
C HIS A 373 -12.94 -1.79 11.60
N SER A 374 -13.91 -1.05 12.14
CA SER A 374 -13.74 0.31 12.70
C SER A 374 -12.58 0.47 13.70
N PRO A 375 -12.33 -0.43 14.66
CA PRO A 375 -11.26 -0.24 15.65
C PRO A 375 -9.84 -0.35 15.06
N GLN A 376 -9.64 -1.28 14.11
CA GLN A 376 -8.37 -1.44 13.41
C GLN A 376 -8.12 -0.26 12.47
N ARG A 377 -9.18 0.22 11.80
CA ARG A 377 -9.15 1.42 10.97
C ARG A 377 -8.69 2.63 11.75
N LEU A 378 -9.29 2.85 12.91
CA LEU A 378 -8.92 3.97 13.75
C LEU A 378 -7.48 3.84 14.23
N SER A 379 -7.06 2.68 14.74
CA SER A 379 -5.68 2.48 15.18
C SER A 379 -4.65 2.74 14.07
N ALA A 380 -4.98 2.37 12.84
CA ALA A 380 -4.14 2.59 11.67
C ALA A 380 -4.08 4.07 11.28
N LEU A 381 -5.22 4.76 11.23
CA LEU A 381 -5.29 6.21 10.98
C LEU A 381 -4.54 7.01 12.04
N LEU A 382 -4.64 6.62 13.31
CA LEU A 382 -3.92 7.29 14.40
C LEU A 382 -2.42 7.15 14.27
N THR A 383 -1.95 5.94 13.93
CA THR A 383 -0.52 5.70 13.68
C THR A 383 -0.05 6.54 12.49
N LEU A 384 -0.87 6.61 11.44
CA LEU A 384 -0.56 7.37 10.23
C LEU A 384 -0.49 8.88 10.50
N LEU A 385 -1.44 9.42 11.27
CA LEU A 385 -1.44 10.83 11.70
C LEU A 385 -0.23 11.13 12.59
N ASP A 386 0.08 10.29 13.57
CA ASP A 386 1.26 10.46 14.43
C ASP A 386 2.57 10.48 13.64
N GLU A 387 2.72 9.57 12.67
CA GLU A 387 3.91 9.56 11.81
C GLU A 387 3.96 10.77 10.86
N ARG A 388 2.82 11.23 10.32
CA ARG A 388 2.77 12.47 9.51
C ARG A 388 3.15 13.71 10.32
N LEU A 389 2.58 13.84 11.52
CA LEU A 389 2.90 14.94 12.44
C LEU A 389 4.38 14.93 12.85
N ALA A 390 4.95 13.75 13.05
CA ALA A 390 6.38 13.59 13.35
C ALA A 390 7.29 13.88 12.15
N ALA A 391 6.86 13.54 10.93
CA ALA A 391 7.68 13.63 9.72
C ALA A 391 7.72 15.02 9.11
N SER A 392 6.57 15.67 8.91
CA SER A 392 6.51 16.92 8.15
C SER A 392 6.50 18.17 9.02
N GLY A 393 5.91 18.11 10.21
CA GLY A 393 5.62 19.30 11.03
C GLY A 393 4.80 20.37 10.28
N ALA A 394 4.29 20.07 9.07
CA ALA A 394 3.65 21.02 8.19
C ALA A 394 2.14 21.06 8.47
N ALA A 395 1.60 22.27 8.59
CA ALA A 395 0.18 22.49 8.87
C ALA A 395 -0.75 21.81 7.84
N GLU A 396 -0.35 21.75 6.57
CA GLU A 396 -1.13 21.14 5.49
C GLU A 396 -1.29 19.62 5.65
N ASP A 397 -0.23 18.90 6.02
CA ASP A 397 -0.29 17.45 6.22
C ASP A 397 -1.05 17.10 7.51
N ALA A 398 -0.89 17.92 8.54
CA ALA A 398 -1.69 17.83 9.76
C ALA A 398 -3.18 18.04 9.45
N ALA A 399 -3.53 19.06 8.66
CA ALA A 399 -4.90 19.33 8.23
C ALA A 399 -5.48 18.17 7.40
N ARG A 400 -4.69 17.59 6.49
CA ARG A 400 -5.12 16.41 5.71
C ARG A 400 -5.36 15.19 6.60
N GLY A 401 -4.43 14.87 7.48
CA GLY A 401 -4.59 13.76 8.41
C GLY A 401 -5.74 13.97 9.39
N LEU A 402 -6.00 15.22 9.79
CA LEU A 402 -7.16 15.58 10.60
C LEU A 402 -8.47 15.38 9.83
N ALA A 403 -8.55 15.78 8.56
CA ALA A 403 -9.73 15.57 7.73
C ALA A 403 -10.04 14.07 7.54
N GLU A 404 -9.02 13.24 7.29
CA GLU A 404 -9.16 11.77 7.22
C GLU A 404 -9.64 11.17 8.56
N LEU A 405 -9.15 11.70 9.69
CA LEU A 405 -9.59 11.29 11.03
C LEU A 405 -11.03 11.73 11.31
N GLU A 406 -11.41 12.95 10.92
CA GLU A 406 -12.75 13.52 11.06
C GLU A 406 -13.80 12.74 10.24
N GLU A 407 -13.45 12.29 9.03
CA GLU A 407 -14.31 11.42 8.22
C GLU A 407 -14.57 10.08 8.93
N ALA A 408 -13.54 9.52 9.59
CA ALA A 408 -13.66 8.30 10.39
C ALA A 408 -14.25 8.51 11.78
N TRP A 409 -14.52 9.77 12.18
CA TRP A 409 -14.87 10.13 13.56
C TRP A 409 -16.29 9.75 13.96
N GLY A 410 -17.25 9.83 13.03
CA GLY A 410 -18.64 9.44 13.29
C GLY A 410 -18.78 8.01 13.83
N PRO A 411 -18.20 7.00 13.15
CA PRO A 411 -18.14 5.62 13.64
C PRO A 411 -17.40 5.44 14.97
N VAL A 412 -16.44 6.31 15.28
CA VAL A 412 -15.63 6.27 16.51
C VAL A 412 -16.41 6.81 17.70
N LEU A 413 -17.15 7.91 17.53
CA LEU A 413 -18.05 8.43 18.56
C LEU A 413 -19.23 7.49 18.83
N ALA A 414 -19.59 6.65 17.86
CA ALA A 414 -20.58 5.61 18.02
C ALA A 414 -20.05 4.37 18.79
N LEU A 415 -18.73 4.24 18.96
CA LEU A 415 -18.18 3.31 19.94
C LEU A 415 -18.52 3.89 21.32
N GLU A 416 -19.31 3.16 22.11
CA GLU A 416 -19.55 3.53 23.50
C GLU A 416 -18.21 3.78 24.22
N GLU A 417 -18.20 4.66 25.22
CA GLU A 417 -17.08 4.84 26.15
C GLU A 417 -16.92 3.55 26.99
N GLY A 418 -16.54 2.46 26.32
CA GLY A 418 -16.46 1.12 26.85
C GLY A 418 -15.16 0.91 27.61
N GLU A 419 -15.22 0.07 28.62
CA GLU A 419 -14.05 -0.31 29.41
C GLU A 419 -12.98 -1.02 28.56
N GLY A 420 -11.72 -0.84 28.91
CA GLY A 420 -10.60 -1.55 28.30
C GLY A 420 -10.14 -0.99 26.94
N ARG A 421 -10.04 -1.87 25.92
CA ARG A 421 -9.34 -1.57 24.67
C ARG A 421 -10.10 -0.58 23.78
N GLN A 422 -11.43 -0.57 23.83
CA GLN A 422 -12.25 0.38 23.07
C GLN A 422 -12.11 1.80 23.62
N GLY A 423 -12.20 1.97 24.94
CA GLY A 423 -11.92 3.24 25.61
C GLY A 423 -10.51 3.78 25.31
N GLU A 424 -9.49 2.91 25.31
CA GLU A 424 -8.12 3.31 24.94
C GLU A 424 -8.04 3.86 23.51
N ILE A 425 -8.71 3.21 22.56
CA ILE A 425 -8.73 3.63 21.15
C ILE A 425 -9.44 4.98 21.00
N VAL A 426 -10.56 5.20 21.68
CA VAL A 426 -11.30 6.47 21.67
C VAL A 426 -10.45 7.60 22.27
N LEU A 427 -9.78 7.36 23.41
CA LEU A 427 -8.92 8.36 24.04
C LEU A 427 -7.71 8.72 23.17
N ARG A 428 -7.07 7.74 22.53
CA ARG A 428 -5.99 8.01 21.56
C ARG A 428 -6.49 8.80 20.36
N ALA A 429 -7.71 8.54 19.92
CA ALA A 429 -8.32 9.28 18.84
C ALA A 429 -8.56 10.75 19.19
N ARG A 430 -9.09 11.02 20.40
CA ARG A 430 -9.26 12.38 20.92
C ARG A 430 -7.90 13.07 21.08
N GLU A 431 -6.89 12.37 21.59
CA GLU A 431 -5.53 12.92 21.73
C GLU A 431 -4.92 13.32 20.38
N ALA A 432 -5.00 12.44 19.37
CA ALA A 432 -4.45 12.72 18.04
C ALA A 432 -5.21 13.86 17.33
N ARG A 433 -6.53 13.93 17.52
CA ARG A 433 -7.37 15.04 17.03
C ARG A 433 -6.93 16.37 17.63
N VAL A 434 -6.75 16.45 18.95
CA VAL A 434 -6.27 17.69 19.61
C VAL A 434 -4.92 18.10 19.05
N ARG A 435 -3.96 17.17 18.92
CA ARG A 435 -2.64 17.47 18.33
C ARG A 435 -2.73 17.95 16.90
N GLY A 436 -3.55 17.30 16.07
CA GLY A 436 -3.81 17.68 14.69
C GLY A 436 -4.38 19.09 14.60
N LEU A 437 -5.34 19.44 15.45
CA LEU A 437 -5.93 20.78 15.51
C LEU A 437 -4.91 21.86 15.89
N VAL A 438 -4.07 21.61 16.89
CA VAL A 438 -3.01 22.55 17.30
C VAL A 438 -2.05 22.83 16.13
N VAL A 439 -1.60 21.78 15.42
CA VAL A 439 -0.66 21.94 14.31
C VAL A 439 -1.32 22.55 13.07
N ALA A 440 -2.55 22.16 12.76
CA ALA A 440 -3.25 22.62 11.56
C ALA A 440 -3.71 24.08 11.65
N ARG A 441 -4.16 24.54 12.83
CA ARG A 441 -4.73 25.89 13.02
C ARG A 441 -3.76 26.89 13.64
N GLY A 442 -2.65 26.44 14.23
CA GLY A 442 -1.68 27.32 14.87
C GLY A 442 -2.35 28.26 15.88
N GLU A 443 -2.18 29.57 15.70
CA GLU A 443 -2.70 30.61 16.60
C GLU A 443 -4.23 30.67 16.65
N ASP A 444 -4.94 30.25 15.60
CA ASP A 444 -6.40 30.28 15.51
C ASP A 444 -7.09 29.08 16.20
N ALA A 445 -6.33 28.18 16.80
CA ALA A 445 -6.91 27.03 17.49
C ALA A 445 -7.70 27.46 18.74
N PRO A 446 -8.81 26.78 19.10
CA PRO A 446 -9.54 27.02 20.35
C PRO A 446 -8.76 26.44 21.55
N HIS A 447 -7.60 27.01 21.84
CA HIS A 447 -6.59 26.44 22.73
C HIS A 447 -7.09 26.12 24.14
N GLN A 448 -8.06 26.90 24.67
CA GLN A 448 -8.65 26.65 25.98
C GLN A 448 -9.47 25.36 25.99
N GLU A 449 -10.28 25.13 24.96
CA GLU A 449 -11.08 23.90 24.80
C GLU A 449 -10.17 22.69 24.60
N LEU A 450 -9.13 22.84 23.77
CA LEU A 450 -8.14 21.79 23.53
C LEU A 450 -7.37 21.41 24.80
N LEU A 451 -7.05 22.38 25.65
CA LEU A 451 -6.41 22.13 26.94
C LEU A 451 -7.33 21.38 27.90
N ALA A 452 -8.61 21.75 27.96
CA ALA A 452 -9.61 21.04 28.75
C ALA A 452 -9.81 19.60 28.25
N GLU A 453 -9.82 19.40 26.92
CA GLU A 453 -9.93 18.08 26.31
C GLU A 453 -8.70 17.20 26.65
N LEU A 454 -7.47 17.73 26.61
CA LEU A 454 -6.26 16.99 27.02
C LEU A 454 -6.26 16.60 28.50
N ARG A 455 -6.82 17.44 29.38
CA ARG A 455 -7.01 17.11 30.80
C ARG A 455 -7.98 15.95 30.96
N ALA A 456 -9.14 16.01 30.30
CA ALA A 456 -10.12 14.92 30.31
C ALA A 456 -9.56 13.62 29.73
N ILE A 457 -8.76 13.68 28.67
CA ILE A 457 -8.06 12.53 28.09
C ILE A 457 -7.10 11.92 29.11
N ALA A 458 -6.31 12.74 29.79
CA ALA A 458 -5.39 12.25 30.82
C ALA A 458 -6.13 11.54 31.96
N ASP A 459 -7.24 12.10 32.43
CA ASP A 459 -8.07 11.49 33.48
C ASP A 459 -8.70 10.16 32.99
N GLY A 460 -9.13 10.09 31.73
CA GLY A 460 -9.60 8.86 31.10
C GLY A 460 -8.51 7.78 30.99
N TYR A 461 -7.26 8.15 30.69
CA TYR A 461 -6.16 7.17 30.71
C TYR A 461 -5.86 6.68 32.13
N LEU A 462 -6.02 7.52 33.15
CA LEU A 462 -5.85 7.11 34.55
C LEU A 462 -6.95 6.15 34.98
N SER A 463 -8.21 6.37 34.58
CA SER A 463 -9.30 5.42 34.89
C SER A 463 -9.09 4.06 34.23
N LEU A 464 -8.48 4.02 33.04
CA LEU A 464 -8.08 2.79 32.34
C LEU A 464 -6.76 2.18 32.85
N SER A 465 -6.18 2.71 33.94
CA SER A 465 -4.88 2.24 34.48
C SER A 465 -3.73 2.30 33.46
N ARG A 466 -3.68 3.36 32.63
CA ARG A 466 -2.66 3.62 31.62
C ARG A 466 -1.82 4.86 31.98
N PRO A 467 -0.99 4.82 33.04
CA PRO A 467 -0.29 6.00 33.54
C PRO A 467 0.70 6.61 32.53
N ARG A 468 1.28 5.81 31.62
CA ARG A 468 2.20 6.31 30.58
C ARG A 468 1.49 7.11 29.50
N ASP A 469 0.28 6.72 29.14
CA ASP A 469 -0.53 7.46 28.16
C ASP A 469 -1.07 8.75 28.81
N ALA A 470 -1.50 8.67 30.08
CA ALA A 470 -1.86 9.85 30.87
C ALA A 470 -0.71 10.86 30.99
N GLN A 471 0.52 10.40 31.27
CA GLN A 471 1.73 11.24 31.28
C GLN A 471 1.94 11.94 29.93
N ARG A 472 1.71 11.24 28.82
CA ARG A 472 1.89 11.82 27.48
C ARG A 472 0.87 12.94 27.23
N ALA A 473 -0.40 12.70 27.57
CA ALA A 473 -1.45 13.70 27.45
C ALA A 473 -1.20 14.93 28.34
N LEU A 474 -0.78 14.73 29.60
CA LEU A 474 -0.42 15.82 30.52
C LEU A 474 0.78 16.63 30.02
N LEU A 475 1.81 15.98 29.48
CA LEU A 475 2.94 16.68 28.87
C LEU A 475 2.51 17.52 27.67
N GLY A 476 1.60 17.00 26.83
CA GLY A 476 0.98 17.74 25.74
C GLY A 476 0.23 18.98 26.24
N ALA A 477 -0.59 18.81 27.28
CA ALA A 477 -1.34 19.89 27.92
C ALA A 477 -0.39 20.97 28.50
N ALA A 478 0.67 20.57 29.19
CA ALA A 478 1.65 21.49 29.78
C ALA A 478 2.36 22.30 28.69
N LYS A 479 2.77 21.67 27.59
CA LYS A 479 3.38 22.36 26.44
C LYS A 479 2.42 23.36 25.79
N LEU A 480 1.14 23.00 25.67
CA LEU A 480 0.12 23.89 25.14
C LEU A 480 -0.09 25.11 26.04
N ALA A 481 -0.17 24.90 27.36
CA ALA A 481 -0.28 25.98 28.34
C ALA A 481 0.95 26.91 28.32
N ASP A 482 2.16 26.36 28.17
CA ASP A 482 3.39 27.13 28.03
C ASP A 482 3.40 27.98 26.74
N HIS A 483 2.95 27.40 25.63
CA HIS A 483 2.78 28.14 24.38
C HIS A 483 1.78 29.30 24.54
N LEU A 484 0.64 29.06 25.19
CA LEU A 484 -0.35 30.12 25.47
C LEU A 484 0.19 31.20 26.40
N ALA A 485 1.03 30.84 27.37
CA ALA A 485 1.69 31.82 28.22
C ALA A 485 2.65 32.71 27.40
N ALA A 486 3.33 32.14 26.41
CA ALA A 486 4.24 32.86 25.53
C ALA A 486 3.54 33.75 24.49
N THR A 487 2.38 33.34 23.99
CA THR A 487 1.61 34.08 22.97
C THR A 487 0.60 35.05 23.57
N ALA A 488 0.22 34.89 24.83
CA ALA A 488 -0.62 35.86 25.52
C ALA A 488 0.04 37.25 25.49
N SER A 489 -0.67 38.22 24.92
CA SER A 489 -0.33 39.64 24.96
C SER A 489 0.10 40.04 26.38
N PRO A 490 1.12 40.92 26.56
CA PRO A 490 1.80 41.18 27.84
C PRO A 490 0.94 41.81 28.95
N SER A 491 -0.38 41.70 28.86
CA SER A 491 -1.30 41.90 29.97
C SER A 491 -0.94 40.95 31.12
N PRO A 492 -0.41 41.47 32.24
CA PRO A 492 0.11 40.65 33.34
C PRO A 492 -0.88 39.61 33.93
N PRO A 493 -2.21 39.84 34.00
CA PRO A 493 -3.10 38.82 34.56
C PRO A 493 -3.26 37.57 33.69
N ALA A 494 -3.14 37.67 32.36
CA ALA A 494 -3.36 36.53 31.46
C ALA A 494 -2.16 35.56 31.47
N THR A 495 -0.94 36.10 31.44
CA THR A 495 0.29 35.30 31.51
C THR A 495 0.38 34.51 32.82
N GLY A 496 -0.04 35.10 33.94
CA GLY A 496 -0.03 34.44 35.25
C GLY A 496 -0.99 33.23 35.36
N ALA A 497 -2.13 33.27 34.67
CA ALA A 497 -3.08 32.16 34.68
C ALA A 497 -2.55 30.93 33.92
N TRP A 498 -1.90 31.16 32.76
CA TRP A 498 -1.34 30.08 31.95
C TRP A 498 -0.08 29.46 32.55
N THR A 499 0.79 30.25 33.18
CA THR A 499 1.94 29.71 33.90
C THR A 499 1.52 28.87 35.10
N SER A 500 0.55 29.33 35.89
CA SER A 500 -0.04 28.55 36.98
C SER A 500 -0.62 27.23 36.49
N THR A 501 -1.38 27.27 35.38
CA THR A 501 -1.95 26.08 34.74
C THR A 501 -0.88 25.10 34.24
N ARG A 502 0.20 25.60 33.63
CA ARG A 502 1.35 24.80 33.20
C ARG A 502 2.01 24.12 34.39
N ASP A 503 2.25 24.85 35.48
CA ASP A 503 2.92 24.35 36.66
C ASP A 503 2.08 23.27 37.37
N GLU A 504 0.76 23.48 37.48
CA GLU A 504 -0.19 22.46 37.96
C GLU A 504 -0.10 21.15 37.13
N LEU A 505 -0.11 21.27 35.80
CA LEU A 505 -0.01 20.12 34.89
C LEU A 505 1.34 19.41 35.00
N ALA A 506 2.42 20.17 35.14
CA ALA A 506 3.77 19.63 35.33
C ALA A 506 3.91 18.90 36.67
N GLU A 507 3.32 19.43 37.75
CA GLU A 507 3.29 18.76 39.04
C GLU A 507 2.51 17.44 38.99
N ARG A 508 1.34 17.42 38.34
CA ARG A 508 0.57 16.19 38.10
C ARG A 508 1.36 15.16 37.28
N TRP A 509 2.06 15.61 36.24
CA TRP A 509 2.93 14.76 35.43
C TRP A 509 4.07 14.15 36.25
N LEU A 510 4.77 14.97 37.05
CA LEU A 510 5.84 14.53 37.95
C LEU A 510 5.33 13.56 39.03
N ALA A 511 4.12 13.78 39.56
CA ALA A 511 3.52 12.88 40.53
C ALA A 511 3.28 11.48 39.95
N LEU A 512 2.82 11.39 38.69
CA LEU A 512 2.70 10.11 38.00
C LEU A 512 4.06 9.45 37.73
N GLU A 513 5.09 10.24 37.42
CA GLU A 513 6.45 9.72 37.21
C GLU A 513 7.00 9.08 38.50
N ARG A 514 6.89 9.78 39.63
CA ARG A 514 7.30 9.28 40.95
C ARG A 514 6.50 8.05 41.37
N GLY A 515 5.17 8.04 41.14
CA GLY A 515 4.32 6.88 41.42
C GLY A 515 4.65 5.66 40.54
N GLY A 516 5.00 5.91 39.28
CA GLY A 516 5.35 4.87 38.31
C GLY A 516 6.70 4.19 38.57
N GLU A 517 7.64 4.82 39.28
CA GLU A 517 8.90 4.16 39.67
C GLU A 517 8.67 2.97 40.60
N GLY A 518 7.73 3.10 41.54
CA GLY A 518 7.32 2.00 42.42
C GLY A 518 6.65 0.85 41.65
N GLU A 519 5.85 1.17 40.63
CA GLU A 519 5.22 0.17 39.77
C GLU A 519 6.22 -0.50 38.82
N ARG A 520 7.18 0.25 38.27
CA ARG A 520 8.29 -0.31 37.47
C ARG A 520 9.15 -1.26 38.29
N ALA A 521 9.44 -0.94 39.55
CA ALA A 521 10.16 -1.83 40.45
C ALA A 521 9.37 -3.14 40.70
N ARG A 522 8.06 -3.04 40.94
CA ARG A 522 7.17 -4.21 41.13
C ARG A 522 7.03 -5.05 39.86
N GLU A 523 6.93 -4.42 38.69
CA GLU A 523 6.87 -5.08 37.38
C GLU A 523 8.19 -5.81 37.06
N LEU A 524 9.34 -5.20 37.38
CA LEU A 524 10.65 -5.83 37.26
C LEU A 524 10.75 -7.06 38.17
N GLU A 525 10.32 -6.93 39.43
CA GLU A 525 10.28 -8.03 40.39
C GLU A 525 9.34 -9.15 39.92
N ARG A 526 8.19 -8.81 39.33
CA ARG A 526 7.24 -9.76 38.74
C ARG A 526 7.86 -10.52 37.57
N ARG A 527 8.55 -9.82 36.67
CA ARG A 527 9.28 -10.44 35.54
C ARG A 527 10.39 -11.36 36.02
N GLU A 528 11.13 -10.98 37.05
CA GLU A 528 12.13 -11.86 37.66
C GLU A 528 11.51 -13.10 38.30
N ARG A 529 10.37 -12.97 38.98
CA ARG A 529 9.61 -14.12 39.52
C ARG A 529 9.14 -15.04 38.39
N VAL A 530 8.56 -14.50 37.31
CA VAL A 530 8.13 -15.29 36.15
C VAL A 530 9.31 -15.99 35.49
N GLY A 531 10.46 -15.31 35.31
CA GLY A 531 11.68 -15.91 34.79
C GLY A 531 12.22 -17.04 35.67
N ARG A 532 12.17 -16.90 37.00
CA ARG A 532 12.52 -17.97 37.95
C ARG A 532 11.59 -19.18 37.84
N VAL A 533 10.29 -18.96 37.68
CA VAL A 533 9.30 -20.03 37.50
C VAL A 533 9.53 -20.74 36.16
N ALA A 534 9.74 -20.00 35.07
CA ALA A 534 10.04 -20.60 33.77
C ALA A 534 11.30 -21.47 33.81
N ALA A 535 12.38 -21.00 34.45
CA ALA A 535 13.61 -21.76 34.61
C ALA A 535 13.43 -23.02 35.49
N LEU A 536 12.54 -22.98 36.49
CA LEU A 536 12.20 -24.17 37.28
C LEU A 536 11.40 -25.19 36.47
N VAL A 537 10.46 -24.73 35.65
CA VAL A 537 9.67 -25.59 34.75
C VAL A 537 10.58 -26.25 33.72
N GLU A 538 11.50 -25.52 33.10
CA GLU A 538 12.47 -26.09 32.15
C GLU A 538 13.35 -27.16 32.79
N ARG A 539 13.83 -26.95 34.04
CA ARG A 539 14.59 -27.98 34.77
C ARG A 539 13.74 -29.21 35.09
N ALA A 540 12.49 -29.02 35.49
CA ALA A 540 11.58 -30.13 35.80
C ALA A 540 11.26 -30.96 34.54
N VAL A 541 11.02 -30.30 33.41
CA VAL A 541 10.81 -30.95 32.11
C VAL A 541 12.07 -31.70 31.66
N GLY A 542 13.26 -31.09 31.79
CA GLY A 542 14.52 -31.77 31.48
C GLY A 542 14.79 -32.99 32.36
N ALA A 543 14.48 -32.91 33.66
CA ALA A 543 14.63 -34.03 34.59
C ALA A 543 13.59 -35.15 34.40
N ALA A 544 12.45 -34.84 33.77
CA ALA A 544 11.44 -35.82 33.38
C ALA A 544 11.78 -36.52 32.06
N ALA A 545 12.42 -35.82 31.12
CA ALA A 545 12.85 -36.39 29.84
C ALA A 545 14.12 -37.26 29.93
N GLY A 546 14.89 -37.11 31.03
CA GLY A 546 16.10 -37.90 31.31
C GLY A 546 15.88 -39.15 32.17
N ARG A 547 14.62 -39.52 32.46
CA ARG A 547 14.22 -40.78 33.08
C ARG A 547 13.41 -41.58 32.07
#